data_AF-A0A0C1W3U3-F1
#
_entry.id   AF-A0A0C1W3U3-F1
#
_cell.length_a   1.000
_cell.length_b   1.000
_cell.length_c   1.000
_cell.angle_alpha   90.00
_cell.angle_beta   90.00
_cell.angle_gamma   90.00
#
_symmetry.space_group_name_H-M   'P 1'
#
loop_
_entity.id
_entity.type
_entity.pdbx_description
1 polymer ?
#
loop_
_entity_poly.entity_id
_entity_poly.type
_entity_poly.pdbx_seq_one_letter_code
_entity_poly.pdbx_strand_id
1 'polypeptide(L)'
;MRLIIGIFFAALLSFPTLASEEKYSESDLLDRPLMERYILDELKSLRQEQQDLERRMIVEITDRELTVADKSLNYANVTVTYFFYIIAGVASLIAFVGWQSLREFKHNTKEMADKRLEKIAQEYEKKFVALERDLKRKTRIISENNKEIEKINEIHNLWLRAQSSQTPEQRIDIYDEILLVRPGDLEALTYKADAAMEIKEYHWALSLCNRVLEVDDTNGPALYQRACAYSRLGIEEQAIEDLERAIDTSPSIRDLLAEEQDLELLHGNERFEQLLASSTPESQA
;
A
#
# COMPACT_ATOMS: atom_id res chain seq x y z
N MET A 1 57.77 54.85 -40.15
CA MET A 1 57.57 56.09 -40.93
C MET A 1 57.22 57.17 -39.90
N ARG A 2 58.22 57.92 -39.41
CA ARG A 2 58.63 59.24 -39.92
C ARG A 2 57.53 60.29 -39.66
N LEU A 3 57.74 61.51 -39.19
CA LEU A 3 58.91 62.37 -38.90
C LEU A 3 58.29 63.60 -38.17
N ILE A 4 58.87 64.16 -37.12
CA ILE A 4 59.67 65.42 -37.15
C ILE A 4 59.03 66.55 -37.99
N ILE A 5 58.79 67.70 -37.35
CA ILE A 5 59.10 69.10 -37.73
C ILE A 5 58.71 69.93 -36.49
N GLY A 6 59.47 70.84 -35.89
CA GLY A 6 60.70 71.58 -36.20
C GLY A 6 60.55 72.93 -35.45
N ILE A 7 61.26 73.14 -34.34
CA ILE A 7 62.40 74.07 -34.18
C ILE A 7 62.35 75.31 -35.11
N PHE A 8 62.21 76.50 -34.51
CA PHE A 8 62.92 77.78 -34.78
C PHE A 8 62.13 78.90 -34.08
N PHE A 9 62.64 79.69 -33.12
CA PHE A 9 63.52 80.84 -33.32
C PHE A 9 64.05 81.25 -31.91
N ALA A 10 65.31 81.01 -31.59
CA ALA A 10 66.46 81.93 -31.73
C ALA A 10 66.46 83.11 -30.75
N ALA A 11 67.42 83.05 -29.84
CA ALA A 11 67.94 84.11 -28.97
C ALA A 11 68.48 85.31 -29.76
N LEU A 12 68.56 86.48 -29.11
CA LEU A 12 69.28 87.75 -29.43
C LEU A 12 68.41 88.89 -28.82
N LEU A 13 68.82 89.86 -28.00
CA LEU A 13 70.11 90.49 -27.68
C LEU A 13 69.99 91.23 -26.33
N SER A 14 70.99 91.06 -25.48
CA SER A 14 71.48 92.13 -24.60
C SER A 14 72.52 92.93 -25.39
N PHE A 15 72.52 94.27 -25.26
CA PHE A 15 73.60 95.26 -25.52
C PHE A 15 73.12 96.54 -26.25
N PRO A 16 73.81 97.69 -26.03
CA PRO A 16 73.22 98.96 -25.63
C PRO A 16 73.04 99.91 -26.82
N THR A 17 72.20 100.93 -26.66
CA THR A 17 72.22 102.09 -27.54
C THR A 17 72.39 103.35 -26.71
N LEU A 18 73.55 103.97 -26.91
CA LEU A 18 73.95 105.27 -26.42
C LEU A 18 73.83 106.26 -27.59
N ALA A 19 73.54 107.52 -27.28
CA ALA A 19 73.44 108.72 -28.12
C ALA A 19 72.07 108.92 -28.81
N SER A 20 71.42 110.09 -28.70
CA SER A 20 71.93 111.44 -28.50
C SER A 20 71.09 112.27 -27.52
N GLU A 21 71.78 113.12 -26.76
CA GLU A 21 71.25 114.20 -25.93
C GLU A 21 70.49 115.22 -26.80
N GLU A 22 69.17 115.32 -26.65
CA GLU A 22 68.41 116.53 -26.97
C GLU A 22 67.90 117.12 -25.66
N LYS A 23 68.33 118.35 -25.36
CA LYS A 23 67.92 119.11 -24.19
C LYS A 23 67.14 120.34 -24.65
N TYR A 24 65.82 120.23 -24.69
CA TYR A 24 64.76 121.26 -24.50
C TYR A 24 63.43 120.48 -24.58
N SER A 25 62.47 120.55 -23.66
CA SER A 25 62.03 121.65 -22.79
C SER A 25 61.49 121.12 -21.46
N GLU A 26 61.68 121.88 -20.39
CA GLU A 26 60.77 121.88 -19.23
C GLU A 26 59.31 121.93 -19.72
N SER A 27 58.48 120.97 -19.33
CA SER A 27 57.03 121.03 -19.56
C SER A 27 56.27 120.78 -18.25
N ASP A 28 55.71 121.87 -17.75
CA ASP A 28 54.88 122.10 -16.57
C ASP A 28 53.53 121.33 -16.60
N LEU A 29 53.55 119.99 -16.61
CA LEU A 29 52.31 119.20 -16.49
C LEU A 29 52.01 118.72 -15.06
N LEU A 30 52.97 118.88 -14.13
CA LEU A 30 52.83 118.50 -12.73
C LEU A 30 52.55 119.70 -11.79
N ASP A 31 52.58 120.94 -12.29
CA ASP A 31 52.34 122.17 -11.51
C ASP A 31 50.92 122.76 -11.73
N ARG A 32 49.88 121.91 -11.68
CA ARG A 32 48.48 122.37 -11.57
C ARG A 32 47.82 121.82 -10.30
N PRO A 33 47.42 122.66 -9.33
CA PRO A 33 46.85 122.20 -8.05
C PRO A 33 45.51 121.45 -8.15
N LEU A 34 44.97 121.25 -9.36
CA LEU A 34 43.66 120.63 -9.60
C LEU A 34 43.73 119.30 -10.38
N MET A 35 44.85 118.95 -11.00
CA MET A 35 44.96 117.72 -11.82
C MET A 35 45.10 116.45 -10.97
N GLU A 36 45.83 116.51 -9.86
CA GLU A 36 45.99 115.35 -8.96
C GLU A 36 44.66 114.89 -8.38
N ARG A 37 43.80 115.83 -7.97
CA ARG A 37 42.48 115.52 -7.40
C ARG A 37 41.54 114.88 -8.43
N TYR A 38 41.57 115.37 -9.67
CA TYR A 38 40.78 114.78 -10.76
C TYR A 38 41.20 113.33 -11.03
N ILE A 39 42.51 113.05 -11.10
CA ILE A 39 43.03 111.69 -11.30
C ILE A 39 42.65 110.77 -10.13
N LEU A 40 42.72 111.27 -8.89
CA LEU A 40 42.31 110.51 -7.71
C LEU A 40 40.80 110.22 -7.69
N ASP A 41 39.96 111.18 -8.07
CA ASP A 41 38.51 111.01 -8.17
C ASP A 41 38.14 110.02 -9.28
N GLU A 42 38.80 110.09 -10.45
CA GLU A 42 38.65 109.10 -11.52
C GLU A 42 39.08 107.70 -11.05
N LEU A 43 40.25 107.55 -10.42
CA LEU A 43 40.71 106.26 -9.87
C LEU A 43 39.76 105.71 -8.80
N LYS A 44 39.21 106.59 -7.96
CA LYS A 44 38.23 106.20 -6.95
C LYS A 44 36.92 105.75 -7.60
N SER A 45 36.45 106.46 -8.62
CA SER A 45 35.25 106.10 -9.38
C SER A 45 35.45 104.77 -10.11
N LEU A 46 36.62 104.56 -10.71
CA LEU A 46 36.99 103.35 -11.44
C LEU A 46 37.11 102.14 -10.50
N ARG A 47 37.68 102.34 -9.29
CA ARG A 47 37.69 101.31 -8.24
C ARG A 47 36.27 100.99 -7.76
N GLN A 48 35.42 102.00 -7.61
CA GLN A 48 34.04 101.80 -7.17
C GLN A 48 33.22 101.08 -8.26
N GLU A 49 33.40 101.43 -9.53
CA GLU A 49 32.80 100.76 -10.67
C GLU A 49 33.33 99.32 -10.81
N GLN A 50 34.63 99.09 -10.58
CA GLN A 50 35.20 97.74 -10.53
C GLN A 50 34.58 96.92 -9.40
N GLN A 51 34.42 97.49 -8.20
CA GLN A 51 33.78 96.81 -7.07
C GLN A 51 32.30 96.49 -7.35
N ASP A 52 31.56 97.41 -7.95
CA ASP A 52 30.16 97.20 -8.29
C ASP A 52 30.00 96.20 -9.45
N LEU A 53 30.93 96.20 -10.42
CA LEU A 53 31.01 95.18 -11.45
C LEU A 53 31.28 93.81 -10.85
N GLU A 54 32.28 93.68 -9.96
CA GLU A 54 32.59 92.43 -9.25
C GLU A 54 31.38 91.92 -8.45
N ARG A 55 30.68 92.79 -7.72
CA ARG A 55 29.45 92.41 -7.00
C ARG A 55 28.37 91.90 -7.93
N ARG A 56 28.08 92.61 -9.03
CA ARG A 56 27.07 92.18 -10.02
C ARG A 56 27.44 90.84 -10.65
N MET A 57 28.71 90.67 -11.02
CA MET A 57 29.21 89.42 -11.59
C MET A 57 29.09 88.26 -10.59
N ILE A 58 29.45 88.48 -9.32
CA ILE A 58 29.29 87.47 -8.26
C ILE A 58 27.82 87.10 -8.11
N VAL A 59 26.91 88.07 -8.02
CA VAL A 59 25.47 87.81 -7.90
C VAL A 59 24.95 87.01 -9.10
N GLU A 60 25.29 87.41 -10.32
CA GLU A 60 24.85 86.72 -11.54
C GLU A 60 25.42 85.30 -11.66
N ILE A 61 26.70 85.09 -11.33
CA ILE A 61 27.31 83.76 -11.28
C ILE A 61 26.62 82.89 -10.23
N THR A 62 26.42 83.42 -9.02
CA THR A 62 25.78 82.65 -7.94
C THR A 62 24.33 82.29 -8.28
N ASP A 63 23.57 83.20 -8.90
CA ASP A 63 22.19 82.92 -9.34
C ASP A 63 22.17 81.86 -10.45
N ARG A 64 23.10 81.94 -11.41
CA ARG A 64 23.26 80.91 -12.45
C ARG A 64 23.64 79.56 -11.85
N GLU A 65 24.56 79.50 -10.90
CA GLU A 65 24.91 78.27 -10.20
C GLU A 65 23.72 77.70 -9.43
N LEU A 66 22.96 78.55 -8.74
CA LEU A 66 21.78 78.15 -7.98
C LEU A 66 20.66 77.63 -8.90
N THR A 67 20.43 78.26 -10.06
CA THR A 67 19.46 77.78 -11.05
C THR A 67 19.88 76.45 -11.71
N VAL A 68 21.18 76.25 -11.95
CA VAL A 68 21.70 74.97 -12.45
C VAL A 68 21.58 73.89 -11.38
N ALA A 69 21.90 74.21 -10.13
CA ALA A 69 21.72 73.33 -8.98
C ALA A 69 20.24 72.94 -8.82
N ASP A 70 19.32 73.89 -8.84
CA ASP A 70 17.88 73.64 -8.69
C ASP A 70 17.32 72.75 -9.82
N LYS A 71 17.68 73.02 -11.08
CA LYS A 71 17.31 72.15 -12.21
C LYS A 71 17.84 70.72 -12.03
N SER A 72 19.10 70.56 -11.63
CA SER A 72 19.70 69.23 -11.43
C SER A 72 19.06 68.48 -10.26
N LEU A 73 18.74 69.17 -9.16
CA LEU A 73 17.98 68.61 -8.03
C LEU A 73 16.58 68.19 -8.46
N ASN A 74 15.90 69.00 -9.28
CA ASN A 74 14.58 68.64 -9.79
C ASN A 74 14.63 67.41 -10.71
N TYR A 75 15.62 67.33 -11.62
CA TYR A 75 15.83 66.12 -12.43
C TYR A 75 16.12 64.89 -11.56
N ALA A 76 16.93 65.03 -10.51
CA ALA A 76 17.20 63.94 -9.57
C ALA A 76 15.91 63.51 -8.83
N ASN A 77 15.12 64.44 -8.32
CA ASN A 77 13.84 64.13 -7.67
C ASN A 77 12.86 63.43 -8.62
N VAL A 78 12.73 63.91 -9.85
CA VAL A 78 11.81 63.33 -10.85
C VAL A 78 12.25 61.91 -11.23
N THR A 79 13.55 61.70 -11.50
CA THR A 79 14.08 60.36 -11.84
C THR A 79 13.93 59.37 -10.68
N VAL A 80 14.28 59.77 -9.46
CA VAL A 80 14.08 58.96 -8.25
C VAL A 80 12.60 58.59 -8.08
N THR A 81 11.69 59.55 -8.27
CA THR A 81 10.24 59.31 -8.17
C THR A 81 9.75 58.31 -9.23
N TYR A 82 10.22 58.41 -10.48
CA TYR A 82 9.89 57.44 -11.53
C TYR A 82 10.43 56.04 -11.23
N PHE A 83 11.66 55.91 -10.70
CA PHE A 83 12.17 54.62 -10.26
C PHE A 83 11.30 54.00 -9.17
N PHE A 84 10.85 54.80 -8.20
CA PHE A 84 9.91 54.32 -7.18
C PHE A 84 8.59 53.84 -7.79
N TYR A 85 8.03 54.54 -8.79
CA TYR A 85 6.81 54.09 -9.46
C TYR A 85 7.02 52.81 -10.28
N ILE A 86 8.16 52.66 -10.96
CA ILE A 86 8.48 51.42 -11.69
C ILE A 86 8.62 50.26 -10.72
N ILE A 87 9.37 50.43 -9.63
CA ILE A 87 9.53 49.41 -8.60
C ILE A 87 8.18 49.06 -7.96
N ALA A 88 7.35 50.06 -7.65
CA ALA A 88 6.02 49.83 -7.10
C ALA A 88 5.11 49.09 -8.08
N GLY A 89 5.16 49.44 -9.38
CA GLY A 89 4.42 48.74 -10.42
C GLY A 89 4.84 47.28 -10.57
N VAL A 90 6.15 47.01 -10.62
CA VAL A 90 6.71 45.65 -10.68
C VAL A 90 6.38 44.86 -9.42
N ALA A 91 6.50 45.47 -8.23
CA ALA A 91 6.14 44.83 -6.97
C ALA A 91 4.66 44.49 -6.89
N SER A 92 3.78 45.38 -7.36
CA SER A 92 2.34 45.14 -7.44
C SER A 92 2.01 43.98 -8.39
N LEU A 93 2.68 43.92 -9.55
CA LEU A 93 2.51 42.84 -10.52
C LEU A 93 2.97 41.49 -9.96
N ILE A 94 4.14 41.45 -9.30
CA ILE A 94 4.67 40.26 -8.63
C ILE A 94 3.72 39.80 -7.51
N ALA A 95 3.20 40.74 -6.70
CA ALA A 95 2.27 40.42 -5.63
C ALA A 95 0.96 39.82 -6.18
N PHE A 96 0.44 40.38 -7.28
CA PHE A 96 -0.78 39.88 -7.92
C PHE A 96 -0.60 38.47 -8.50
N VAL A 97 0.47 38.24 -9.27
CA VAL A 97 0.79 36.92 -9.84
C VAL A 97 1.11 35.91 -8.74
N GLY A 98 1.88 36.33 -7.72
CA GLY A 98 2.20 35.51 -6.56
C GLY A 98 0.98 35.07 -5.79
N TRP A 99 0.02 35.98 -5.54
CA TRP A 99 -1.23 35.67 -4.86
C TRP A 99 -2.08 34.65 -5.63
N GLN A 100 -2.21 34.82 -6.95
CA GLN A 100 -2.96 33.88 -7.78
C GLN A 100 -2.32 32.48 -7.76
N SER A 101 -0.99 32.41 -7.94
CA SER A 101 -0.23 31.15 -7.90
C SER A 101 -0.33 30.43 -6.56
N LEU A 102 -0.18 31.16 -5.43
CA LEU A 102 -0.35 30.60 -4.09
C LEU A 102 -1.76 30.04 -3.87
N ARG A 103 -2.79 30.73 -4.35
CA ARG A 103 -4.18 30.28 -4.25
C ARG A 103 -4.43 29.02 -5.09
N GLU A 104 -3.94 28.98 -6.32
CA GLU A 104 -4.03 27.81 -7.20
C GLU A 104 -3.27 26.61 -6.62
N PHE A 105 -2.05 26.83 -6.12
CA PHE A 105 -1.27 25.78 -5.46
C PHE A 105 -2.00 25.21 -4.25
N LYS A 106 -2.57 26.05 -3.38
CA LYS A 106 -3.34 25.60 -2.21
C LYS A 106 -4.58 24.78 -2.60
N HIS A 107 -5.29 25.19 -3.65
CA HIS A 107 -6.45 24.45 -4.14
C HIS A 107 -6.04 23.10 -4.72
N ASN A 108 -5.06 23.08 -5.63
CA ASN A 108 -4.64 21.88 -6.34
C ASN A 108 -3.98 20.85 -5.40
N THR A 109 -3.19 21.32 -4.43
CA THR A 109 -2.59 20.43 -3.41
C THR A 109 -3.64 19.79 -2.51
N LYS A 110 -4.65 20.55 -2.09
CA LYS A 110 -5.78 20.01 -1.32
C LYS A 110 -6.56 18.98 -2.14
N GLU A 111 -6.93 19.32 -3.38
CA GLU A 111 -7.68 18.41 -4.26
C GLU A 111 -6.89 17.11 -4.55
N MET A 112 -5.57 17.22 -4.76
CA MET A 112 -4.70 16.07 -4.95
C MET A 112 -4.56 15.21 -3.69
N ALA A 113 -4.51 15.83 -2.50
CA ALA A 113 -4.53 15.13 -1.23
C ALA A 113 -5.87 14.40 -1.02
N ASP A 114 -7.00 15.07 -1.26
CA ASP A 114 -8.34 14.50 -1.14
C ASP A 114 -8.50 13.30 -2.10
N LYS A 115 -8.07 13.42 -3.35
CA LYS A 115 -8.07 12.30 -4.33
C LYS A 115 -7.21 11.12 -3.89
N ARG A 116 -6.04 11.38 -3.29
CA ARG A 116 -5.16 10.30 -2.78
C ARG A 116 -5.81 9.61 -1.58
N LEU A 117 -6.38 10.38 -0.66
CA LEU A 117 -7.11 9.84 0.49
C LEU A 117 -8.30 9.00 0.04
N GLU A 118 -9.06 9.46 -0.94
CA GLU A 118 -10.19 8.72 -1.50
C GLU A 118 -9.74 7.41 -2.15
N LYS A 119 -8.67 7.41 -2.95
CA LYS A 119 -8.10 6.18 -3.52
C LYS A 119 -7.68 5.19 -2.45
N ILE A 120 -6.98 5.67 -1.42
CA ILE A 120 -6.54 4.83 -0.29
C ILE A 120 -7.77 4.26 0.43
N ALA A 121 -8.77 5.09 0.73
CA ALA A 121 -10.01 4.66 1.36
C ALA A 121 -10.72 3.58 0.54
N GLN A 122 -10.85 3.76 -0.78
CA GLN A 122 -11.45 2.77 -1.68
C GLN A 122 -10.67 1.45 -1.74
N GLU A 123 -9.32 1.51 -1.74
CA GLU A 123 -8.49 0.30 -1.70
C GLU A 123 -8.66 -0.46 -0.38
N TYR A 124 -8.69 0.24 0.74
CA TYR A 124 -8.93 -0.38 2.04
C TYR A 124 -10.34 -0.93 2.13
N GLU A 125 -11.36 -0.20 1.69
CA GLU A 125 -12.75 -0.67 1.65
C GLU A 125 -12.87 -1.97 0.85
N LYS A 126 -12.26 -2.06 -0.34
CA LYS A 126 -12.21 -3.30 -1.14
C LYS A 126 -11.55 -4.45 -0.38
N LYS A 127 -10.42 -4.20 0.30
CA LYS A 127 -9.73 -5.21 1.11
C LYS A 127 -10.56 -5.65 2.31
N PHE A 128 -11.24 -4.73 2.99
CA PHE A 128 -12.13 -5.03 4.10
C PHE A 128 -13.31 -5.88 3.68
N VAL A 129 -13.95 -5.54 2.56
CA VAL A 129 -15.05 -6.34 2.02
C VAL A 129 -14.58 -7.73 1.60
N ALA A 130 -13.40 -7.86 0.98
CA ALA A 130 -12.84 -9.17 0.66
C ALA A 130 -12.56 -10.00 1.92
N LEU A 131 -11.94 -9.38 2.94
CA LEU A 131 -11.64 -10.02 4.22
C LEU A 131 -12.93 -10.46 4.94
N GLU A 132 -13.97 -9.62 4.95
CA GLU A 132 -15.26 -9.95 5.55
C GLU A 132 -15.90 -11.16 4.88
N ARG A 133 -15.86 -11.23 3.55
CA ARG A 133 -16.36 -12.41 2.81
C ARG A 133 -15.59 -13.67 3.16
N ASP A 134 -14.26 -13.59 3.21
CA ASP A 134 -13.40 -14.73 3.56
C ASP A 134 -13.65 -15.19 4.99
N LEU A 135 -13.79 -14.26 5.94
CA LEU A 135 -14.13 -14.56 7.32
C LEU A 135 -15.51 -15.23 7.41
N LYS A 136 -16.55 -14.68 6.78
CA LYS A 136 -17.88 -15.29 6.75
C LYS A 136 -17.85 -16.71 6.18
N ARG A 137 -17.12 -16.92 5.09
CA ARG A 137 -16.95 -18.25 4.48
C ARG A 137 -16.26 -19.21 5.45
N LYS A 138 -15.14 -18.82 6.05
CA LYS A 138 -14.41 -19.65 7.01
C LYS A 138 -15.25 -19.98 8.23
N THR A 139 -15.96 -19.00 8.79
CA THR A 139 -16.88 -19.21 9.92
C THR A 139 -17.98 -20.22 9.58
N ARG A 140 -18.55 -20.13 8.38
CA ARG A 140 -19.56 -21.10 7.92
C ARG A 140 -18.99 -22.52 7.86
N ILE A 141 -17.81 -22.68 7.25
CA ILE A 141 -17.13 -23.99 7.17
C ILE A 141 -16.81 -24.53 8.57
N ILE A 142 -16.31 -23.69 9.47
CA ILE A 142 -16.04 -24.09 10.87
C ILE A 142 -17.33 -24.52 11.55
N SER A 143 -18.44 -23.81 11.35
CA SER A 143 -19.73 -24.18 11.92
C SER A 143 -20.27 -25.49 11.36
N GLU A 144 -20.12 -25.75 10.05
CA GLU A 144 -20.51 -27.01 9.41
C GLU A 144 -19.64 -28.16 9.93
N ASN A 145 -18.32 -27.99 9.98
CA ASN A 145 -17.39 -28.97 10.53
C ASN A 145 -17.68 -29.29 12.00
N ASN A 146 -17.98 -28.28 12.83
CA ASN A 146 -18.33 -28.49 14.22
C ASN A 146 -19.60 -29.35 14.38
N LYS A 147 -20.61 -29.17 13.52
CA LYS A 147 -21.80 -30.03 13.52
C LYS A 147 -21.50 -31.46 13.13
N GLU A 148 -20.62 -31.67 12.14
CA GLU A 148 -20.20 -33.02 11.76
C GLU A 148 -19.38 -33.69 12.87
N ILE A 149 -18.50 -32.96 13.55
CA ILE A 149 -17.78 -33.46 14.73
C ILE A 149 -18.75 -33.85 15.85
N GLU A 150 -19.78 -33.05 16.09
CA GLU A 150 -20.82 -33.35 17.08
C GLU A 150 -21.56 -34.65 16.75
N LYS A 151 -21.98 -34.85 15.49
CA LYS A 151 -22.59 -36.10 15.03
C LYS A 151 -21.65 -37.29 15.18
N ILE A 152 -20.37 -37.15 14.82
CA ILE A 152 -19.38 -38.23 14.97
C ILE A 152 -19.22 -38.60 16.44
N ASN A 153 -19.14 -37.61 17.33
CA ASN A 153 -19.04 -37.84 18.77
C ASN A 153 -20.30 -38.51 19.32
N GLU A 154 -21.49 -38.09 18.85
CA GLU A 154 -22.76 -38.70 19.20
C GLU A 154 -22.79 -40.18 18.78
N ILE A 155 -22.48 -40.48 17.52
CA ILE A 155 -22.38 -41.84 16.99
C ILE A 155 -21.36 -42.65 17.79
N HIS A 156 -20.19 -42.09 18.08
CA HIS A 156 -19.16 -42.77 18.87
C HIS A 156 -19.65 -43.12 20.29
N ASN A 157 -20.35 -42.19 20.96
CA ASN A 157 -20.95 -42.46 22.27
C ASN A 157 -22.03 -43.55 22.20
N LEU A 158 -22.83 -43.56 21.14
CA LEU A 158 -23.82 -44.62 20.89
C LEU A 158 -23.13 -45.97 20.68
N TRP A 159 -22.04 -46.03 19.91
CA TRP A 159 -21.23 -47.26 19.75
C TRP A 159 -20.68 -47.78 21.08
N LEU A 160 -20.12 -46.90 21.92
CA LEU A 160 -19.63 -47.28 23.25
C LEU A 160 -20.77 -47.83 24.14
N ARG A 161 -21.96 -47.25 24.03
CA ARG A 161 -23.15 -47.72 24.74
C ARG A 161 -23.62 -49.08 24.22
N ALA A 162 -23.62 -49.30 22.91
CA ALA A 162 -23.96 -50.58 22.30
C ALA A 162 -23.01 -51.68 22.79
N GLN A 163 -21.70 -51.41 22.80
CA GLN A 163 -20.69 -52.36 23.29
C GLN A 163 -20.84 -52.70 24.78
N SER A 164 -21.33 -51.76 25.58
CA SER A 164 -21.53 -51.95 27.03
C SER A 164 -22.88 -52.58 27.36
N SER A 165 -23.80 -52.69 26.40
CA SER A 165 -25.15 -53.19 26.62
C SER A 165 -25.16 -54.71 26.69
N GLN A 166 -25.79 -55.26 27.73
CA GLN A 166 -25.79 -56.70 27.98
C GLN A 166 -26.86 -57.46 27.18
N THR A 167 -27.92 -56.79 26.75
CA THR A 167 -29.04 -57.42 26.04
C THR A 167 -29.01 -57.08 24.55
N PRO A 168 -29.22 -58.06 23.66
CA PRO A 168 -29.22 -57.82 22.22
C PRO A 168 -30.34 -56.88 21.78
N GLU A 169 -31.49 -56.89 22.44
CA GLU A 169 -32.62 -55.99 22.15
C GLU A 169 -32.24 -54.52 22.40
N GLN A 170 -31.53 -54.24 23.49
CA GLN A 170 -31.03 -52.87 23.75
C GLN A 170 -29.98 -52.45 22.73
N ARG A 171 -29.12 -53.37 22.27
CA ARG A 171 -28.13 -53.05 21.22
C ARG A 171 -28.84 -52.70 19.91
N ILE A 172 -29.89 -53.43 19.55
CA ILE A 172 -30.73 -53.15 18.39
C ILE A 172 -31.31 -51.74 18.44
N ASP A 173 -31.88 -51.34 19.59
CA ASP A 173 -32.44 -49.99 19.77
C ASP A 173 -31.35 -48.91 19.60
N ILE A 174 -30.14 -49.14 20.13
CA ILE A 174 -29.01 -48.22 20.00
C ILE A 174 -28.51 -48.14 18.55
N TYR A 175 -28.46 -49.27 17.82
CA TYR A 175 -28.13 -49.26 16.40
C TYR A 175 -29.18 -48.52 15.57
N ASP A 176 -30.45 -48.58 15.95
CA ASP A 176 -31.49 -47.76 15.34
C ASP A 176 -31.28 -46.27 15.61
N GLU A 177 -30.86 -45.88 16.82
CA GLU A 177 -30.44 -44.49 17.11
C GLU A 177 -29.27 -44.06 16.21
N ILE A 178 -28.26 -44.91 16.02
CA ILE A 178 -27.11 -44.63 15.12
C ILE A 178 -27.59 -44.44 13.67
N LEU A 179 -28.48 -45.32 13.19
CA LEU A 179 -29.00 -45.26 11.83
C LEU A 179 -29.93 -44.06 11.59
N LEU A 180 -30.56 -43.50 12.63
CA LEU A 180 -31.29 -42.24 12.51
C LEU A 180 -30.34 -41.06 12.27
N VAL A 181 -29.16 -41.06 12.91
CA VAL A 181 -28.14 -40.01 12.71
C VAL A 181 -27.40 -40.21 11.39
N ARG A 182 -27.06 -41.47 11.04
CA ARG A 182 -26.35 -41.85 9.81
C ARG A 182 -27.04 -43.05 9.13
N PRO A 183 -28.04 -42.81 8.25
CA PRO A 183 -28.81 -43.89 7.61
C PRO A 183 -28.02 -44.83 6.68
N GLY A 184 -26.83 -44.41 6.24
CA GLY A 184 -25.96 -45.20 5.37
C GLY A 184 -24.78 -45.82 6.10
N ASP A 185 -24.84 -45.96 7.44
CA ASP A 185 -23.82 -46.65 8.21
C ASP A 185 -23.96 -48.16 8.02
N LEU A 186 -23.14 -48.72 7.13
CA LEU A 186 -23.13 -50.15 6.82
C LEU A 186 -22.70 -50.99 8.03
N GLU A 187 -21.78 -50.48 8.84
CA GLU A 187 -21.28 -51.14 10.03
C GLU A 187 -22.40 -51.26 11.07
N ALA A 188 -23.15 -50.17 11.31
CA ALA A 188 -24.31 -50.23 12.21
C ALA A 188 -25.36 -51.25 11.74
N LEU A 189 -25.59 -51.39 10.43
CA LEU A 189 -26.49 -52.41 9.88
C LEU A 189 -25.97 -53.84 10.07
N THR A 190 -24.67 -54.09 9.90
CA THR A 190 -24.10 -55.44 10.11
C THR A 190 -24.14 -55.83 11.58
N TYR A 191 -23.80 -54.93 12.49
CA TYR A 191 -23.87 -55.20 13.93
C TYR A 191 -25.33 -55.31 14.43
N LYS A 192 -26.27 -54.62 13.79
CA LYS A 192 -27.70 -54.85 14.03
C LYS A 192 -28.14 -56.25 13.58
N ALA A 193 -27.64 -56.73 12.44
CA ALA A 193 -27.91 -58.09 11.97
C ALA A 193 -27.37 -59.14 12.93
N ASP A 194 -26.16 -58.94 13.45
CA ASP A 194 -25.55 -59.78 14.50
C ASP A 194 -26.38 -59.82 15.78
N ALA A 195 -26.83 -58.66 16.29
CA ALA A 195 -27.74 -58.63 17.43
C ALA A 195 -29.11 -59.29 17.13
N ALA A 196 -29.59 -59.24 15.87
CA ALA A 196 -30.78 -59.96 15.43
C ALA A 196 -30.57 -61.49 15.38
N MET A 197 -29.35 -61.95 15.07
CA MET A 197 -28.97 -63.37 15.16
C MET A 197 -29.04 -63.88 16.60
N GLU A 198 -28.56 -63.10 17.58
CA GLU A 198 -28.60 -63.47 19.00
C GLU A 198 -30.03 -63.66 19.54
N ILE A 199 -31.00 -62.86 19.07
CA ILE A 199 -32.43 -63.05 19.40
C ILE A 199 -33.14 -64.10 18.54
N LYS A 200 -32.39 -64.80 17.66
CA LYS A 200 -32.86 -65.86 16.76
C LYS A 200 -33.83 -65.41 15.67
N GLU A 201 -33.81 -64.12 15.33
CA GLU A 201 -34.61 -63.55 14.24
C GLU A 201 -33.85 -63.62 12.91
N TYR A 202 -33.56 -64.85 12.47
CA TYR A 202 -32.65 -65.10 11.33
C TYR A 202 -33.12 -64.49 9.99
N HIS A 203 -34.43 -64.48 9.74
CA HIS A 203 -34.99 -63.86 8.52
C HIS A 203 -34.77 -62.34 8.51
N TRP A 204 -34.81 -61.72 9.68
CA TRP A 204 -34.56 -60.29 9.81
C TRP A 204 -33.09 -59.97 9.64
N ALA A 205 -32.20 -60.77 10.25
CA ALA A 205 -30.75 -60.67 10.04
C ALA A 205 -30.38 -60.79 8.55
N LEU A 206 -30.96 -61.76 7.82
CA LEU A 206 -30.80 -61.87 6.37
C LEU A 206 -31.21 -60.59 5.63
N SER A 207 -32.38 -60.02 5.98
CA SER A 207 -32.87 -58.80 5.34
C SER A 207 -31.93 -57.61 5.60
N LEU A 208 -31.33 -57.52 6.79
CA LEU A 208 -30.36 -56.47 7.12
C LEU A 208 -29.05 -56.66 6.35
N CYS A 209 -28.51 -57.88 6.30
CA CYS A 209 -27.30 -58.18 5.55
C CYS A 209 -27.49 -57.93 4.05
N ASN A 210 -28.64 -58.32 3.48
CA ASN A 210 -28.96 -58.05 2.07
C ASN A 210 -28.92 -56.55 1.76
N ARG A 211 -29.45 -55.70 2.64
CA ARG A 211 -29.39 -54.23 2.45
C ARG A 211 -27.96 -53.69 2.47
N VAL A 212 -27.07 -54.28 3.28
CA VAL A 212 -25.64 -53.92 3.26
C VAL A 212 -25.01 -54.33 1.94
N LEU A 213 -25.28 -55.56 1.50
CA LEU A 213 -24.71 -56.16 0.29
C LEU A 213 -25.27 -55.57 -1.01
N GLU A 214 -26.42 -54.89 -0.95
CA GLU A 214 -26.93 -54.06 -2.06
C GLU A 214 -26.06 -52.80 -2.29
N VAL A 215 -25.39 -52.29 -1.25
CA VAL A 215 -24.53 -51.11 -1.31
C VAL A 215 -23.06 -51.49 -1.49
N ASP A 216 -22.61 -52.50 -0.76
CA ASP A 216 -21.26 -53.04 -0.80
C ASP A 216 -21.33 -54.57 -0.86
N ASP A 217 -21.28 -55.11 -2.08
CA ASP A 217 -21.36 -56.55 -2.36
C ASP A 217 -20.11 -57.33 -1.93
N THR A 218 -19.05 -56.63 -1.53
CA THR A 218 -17.80 -57.18 -1.03
C THR A 218 -17.67 -57.06 0.49
N ASN A 219 -18.72 -56.64 1.20
CA ASN A 219 -18.65 -56.49 2.64
C ASN A 219 -18.48 -57.84 3.36
N GLY A 220 -17.25 -58.20 3.72
CA GLY A 220 -16.91 -59.47 4.36
C GLY A 220 -17.73 -59.78 5.62
N PRO A 221 -17.85 -58.85 6.60
CA PRO A 221 -18.68 -59.06 7.78
C PRO A 221 -20.17 -59.30 7.45
N ALA A 222 -20.74 -58.59 6.47
CA ALA A 222 -22.13 -58.79 6.08
C ALA A 222 -22.35 -60.14 5.38
N LEU A 223 -21.43 -60.57 4.51
CA LEU A 223 -21.46 -61.89 3.88
C LEU A 223 -21.38 -63.00 4.92
N TYR A 224 -20.47 -62.85 5.89
CA TYR A 224 -20.34 -63.78 7.01
C TYR A 224 -21.63 -63.90 7.83
N GLN A 225 -22.18 -62.77 8.27
CA GLN A 225 -23.41 -62.75 9.06
C GLN A 225 -24.61 -63.31 8.27
N ARG A 226 -24.66 -63.06 6.96
CA ARG A 226 -25.69 -63.65 6.08
C ARG A 226 -25.54 -65.17 5.98
N ALA A 227 -24.31 -65.67 5.88
CA ALA A 227 -24.05 -67.11 5.86
C ALA A 227 -24.44 -67.79 7.18
N CYS A 228 -24.13 -67.19 8.34
CA CYS A 228 -24.59 -67.70 9.64
C CYS A 228 -26.12 -67.77 9.71
N ALA A 229 -26.82 -66.75 9.21
CA ALA A 229 -28.27 -66.75 9.13
C ALA A 229 -28.81 -67.84 8.17
N TYR A 230 -28.19 -68.04 7.00
CA TYR A 230 -28.56 -69.10 6.08
C TYR A 230 -28.34 -70.51 6.64
N SER A 231 -27.23 -70.72 7.35
CA SER A 231 -26.95 -71.97 8.06
C SER A 231 -28.06 -72.29 9.06
N ARG A 232 -28.41 -71.34 9.94
CA ARG A 232 -29.51 -71.50 10.91
C ARG A 232 -30.89 -71.73 10.29
N LEU A 233 -31.09 -71.31 9.05
CA LEU A 233 -32.30 -71.57 8.27
C LEU A 233 -32.25 -72.86 7.44
N GLY A 234 -31.14 -73.60 7.47
CA GLY A 234 -30.95 -74.85 6.73
C GLY A 234 -30.69 -74.67 5.24
N ILE A 235 -30.26 -73.48 4.81
CA ILE A 235 -29.95 -73.17 3.41
C ILE A 235 -28.44 -73.28 3.20
N GLU A 236 -27.94 -74.52 3.18
CA GLU A 236 -26.50 -74.82 3.24
C GLU A 236 -25.70 -74.27 2.05
N GLU A 237 -26.17 -74.46 0.81
CA GLU A 237 -25.41 -74.04 -0.38
C GLU A 237 -25.17 -72.53 -0.42
N GLN A 238 -26.19 -71.72 -0.09
CA GLN A 238 -26.07 -70.26 -0.06
C GLN A 238 -25.15 -69.79 1.07
N ALA A 239 -25.18 -70.48 2.22
CA ALA A 239 -24.27 -70.19 3.32
C ALA A 239 -22.81 -70.42 2.89
N ILE A 240 -22.51 -71.54 2.23
CA ILE A 240 -21.14 -71.87 1.80
C ILE A 240 -20.65 -70.89 0.73
N GLU A 241 -21.48 -70.53 -0.26
CA GLU A 241 -21.13 -69.52 -1.27
C GLU A 241 -20.79 -68.16 -0.65
N ASP A 242 -21.56 -67.73 0.35
CA ASP A 242 -21.30 -66.47 1.05
C ASP A 242 -20.05 -66.54 1.92
N LEU A 243 -19.77 -67.68 2.55
CA LEU A 243 -18.52 -67.90 3.30
C LEU A 243 -17.29 -67.87 2.38
N GLU A 244 -17.34 -68.54 1.22
CA GLU A 244 -16.27 -68.49 0.22
C GLU A 244 -15.94 -67.03 -0.15
N ARG A 245 -16.97 -66.24 -0.46
CA ARG A 245 -16.82 -64.81 -0.80
C ARG A 245 -16.34 -63.97 0.39
N ALA A 246 -16.83 -64.24 1.59
CA ALA A 246 -16.42 -63.53 2.80
C ALA A 246 -14.92 -63.74 3.07
N ILE A 247 -14.43 -64.96 2.91
CA ILE A 247 -13.03 -65.35 3.09
C ILE A 247 -12.14 -64.73 2.00
N ASP A 248 -12.60 -64.72 0.75
CA ASP A 248 -11.87 -64.09 -0.36
C ASP A 248 -11.64 -62.59 -0.12
N THR A 249 -12.61 -61.93 0.52
CA THR A 249 -12.51 -60.51 0.87
C THR A 249 -11.69 -60.29 2.13
N SER A 250 -11.96 -61.08 3.18
CA SER A 250 -11.36 -60.95 4.50
C SER A 250 -10.87 -62.32 4.99
N PRO A 251 -9.60 -62.67 4.71
CA PRO A 251 -9.05 -63.98 5.06
C PRO A 251 -9.09 -64.30 6.56
N SER A 252 -9.15 -63.28 7.42
CA SER A 252 -9.28 -63.42 8.89
C SER A 252 -10.62 -64.02 9.33
N ILE A 253 -11.65 -63.97 8.48
CA ILE A 253 -12.94 -64.61 8.77
C ILE A 253 -12.78 -66.13 8.84
N ARG A 254 -11.81 -66.69 8.12
CA ARG A 254 -11.54 -68.13 8.09
C ARG A 254 -11.24 -68.69 9.49
N ASP A 255 -10.53 -67.93 10.31
CA ASP A 255 -10.16 -68.35 11.67
C ASP A 255 -11.38 -68.40 12.60
N LEU A 256 -12.42 -67.60 12.32
CA LEU A 256 -13.65 -67.55 13.11
C LEU A 256 -14.59 -68.73 12.83
N LEU A 257 -14.51 -69.33 11.63
CA LEU A 257 -15.44 -70.39 11.19
C LEU A 257 -15.42 -71.62 12.10
N ALA A 258 -14.26 -71.97 12.66
CA ALA A 258 -14.09 -73.17 13.48
C ALA A 258 -14.72 -73.04 14.88
N GLU A 259 -14.88 -71.81 15.36
CA GLU A 259 -15.43 -71.53 16.69
C GLU A 259 -16.92 -71.13 16.65
N GLU A 260 -17.48 -70.92 15.46
CA GLU A 260 -18.81 -70.35 15.28
C GLU A 260 -19.93 -71.38 15.40
N GLN A 261 -20.74 -71.26 16.46
CA GLN A 261 -21.85 -72.19 16.76
C GLN A 261 -22.98 -72.14 15.72
N ASP A 262 -23.12 -71.03 15.00
CA ASP A 262 -24.14 -70.86 13.98
C ASP A 262 -23.88 -71.67 12.72
N LEU A 263 -22.64 -72.12 12.51
CA LEU A 263 -22.22 -72.92 11.36
C LEU A 263 -22.22 -74.43 11.64
N GLU A 264 -22.64 -74.86 12.83
CA GLU A 264 -22.67 -76.28 13.21
C GLU A 264 -23.44 -77.17 12.23
N LEU A 265 -24.48 -76.62 11.60
CA LEU A 265 -25.33 -77.32 10.64
C LEU A 265 -24.63 -77.59 9.30
N LEU A 266 -23.53 -76.89 9.01
CA LEU A 266 -22.75 -77.06 7.79
C LEU A 266 -21.66 -78.13 7.93
N HIS A 267 -21.35 -78.58 9.16
CA HIS A 267 -20.35 -79.62 9.38
C HIS A 267 -20.75 -80.94 8.73
N GLY A 268 -19.78 -81.56 8.04
CA GLY A 268 -20.02 -82.76 7.23
C GLY A 268 -20.33 -82.48 5.76
N ASN A 269 -20.50 -81.22 5.35
CA ASN A 269 -20.50 -80.85 3.93
C ASN A 269 -19.05 -80.75 3.42
N GLU A 270 -18.73 -81.47 2.34
CA GLU A 270 -17.36 -81.53 1.79
C GLU A 270 -16.79 -80.15 1.45
N ARG A 271 -17.61 -79.20 0.98
CA ARG A 271 -17.14 -77.85 0.63
C ARG A 271 -16.81 -77.02 1.87
N PHE A 272 -17.62 -77.12 2.93
CA PHE A 272 -17.37 -76.41 4.19
C PHE A 272 -16.11 -76.95 4.88
N GLU A 273 -15.93 -78.28 4.90
CA GLU A 273 -14.71 -78.90 5.45
C GLU A 273 -13.45 -78.50 4.66
N GLN A 274 -13.53 -78.25 3.36
CA GLN A 274 -12.41 -77.70 2.58
C GLN A 274 -12.06 -76.27 3.00
N LEU A 275 -13.07 -75.43 3.30
CA LEU A 275 -12.84 -74.07 3.79
C LEU A 275 -12.12 -74.10 5.15
N LEU A 276 -12.49 -75.03 6.03
CA LEU A 276 -11.82 -75.25 7.32
C LEU A 276 -10.42 -75.84 7.14
N ALA A 277 -10.22 -76.85 6.28
CA ALA A 277 -8.92 -77.47 6.06
C ALA A 277 -7.90 -76.50 5.45
N SER A 278 -8.36 -75.52 4.67
CA SER A 278 -7.50 -74.46 4.14
C SER A 278 -7.00 -73.47 5.20
N SER A 279 -7.53 -73.53 6.45
CA SER A 279 -7.14 -72.64 7.54
C SER A 279 -5.91 -73.10 8.31
N THR A 280 -5.57 -74.40 8.30
CA THR A 280 -4.44 -74.91 9.06
C THR A 280 -3.12 -74.44 8.45
N PRO A 281 -2.36 -73.54 9.10
CA PRO A 281 -0.99 -73.28 8.70
C PRO A 281 -0.15 -74.48 9.18
N GLU A 282 0.77 -74.93 8.34
CA GLU A 282 1.93 -75.76 8.70
C GLU A 282 2.86 -75.01 9.69
N SER A 283 2.37 -74.64 10.88
CA SER A 283 3.12 -73.93 11.93
C SER A 283 3.07 -74.69 13.25
N GLN A 284 3.43 -75.97 13.21
CA GLN A 284 3.99 -76.69 14.36
C GLN A 284 5.08 -77.65 13.84
N ALA A 285 6.28 -77.10 13.60
CA ALA A 285 7.53 -77.83 13.50
C ALA A 285 8.67 -76.97 14.07
#